data_AF-A0AAV2ST82-F1
#
_entry.id   AF-A0AAV2ST82-F1
#
_cell.length_a   1.000
_cell.length_b   1.000
_cell.length_c   1.000
_cell.angle_alpha   90.00
_cell.angle_beta   90.00
_cell.angle_gamma   90.00
#
_symmetry.space_group_name_H-M   'P 1'
#
loop_
_entity.id
_entity.type
_entity.pdbx_description
1 polymer ?
#
loop_
_entity_poly.entity_id
_entity_poly.type
_entity_poly.pdbx_seq_one_letter_code
_entity_poly.pdbx_strand_id
1 'polypeptide(L)'
;SDADVLCSRLTEKLNLPHGHRLVLAHMPLLTVCLEGLGKLAHKFPNIAGTSINYLQDFLIAPSPILLKLHRHHSDFLAPQTTISGGDATVAPSATQSAFDRLRDTAIDNLCVALKAGLTVEPNTVLAFISSISSREKAGKDRFTDSDVAVISHTVVVSLGTVAVALKDSPKTTETILHQCLLQRFCRPPSPLDTLIVDQLGCILLVKNDVRY
;
A
#
# COMPACT_ATOMS: atom_id res chain seq x y z
N SER A 1 -24.90 3.37 -7.84
CA SER A 1 -25.49 2.05 -7.50
C SER A 1 -25.45 1.83 -5.99
N ASP A 2 -26.15 0.85 -5.43
CA ASP A 2 -26.06 0.53 -3.99
C ASP A 2 -24.64 0.14 -3.56
N ALA A 3 -23.86 -0.44 -4.48
CA ALA A 3 -22.47 -0.80 -4.25
C ALA A 3 -21.58 0.45 -4.07
N ASP A 4 -21.83 1.53 -4.83
CA ASP A 4 -21.11 2.80 -4.66
C ASP A 4 -21.42 3.45 -3.31
N VAL A 5 -22.67 3.38 -2.86
CA VAL A 5 -23.08 3.89 -1.55
C VAL A 5 -22.37 3.12 -0.43
N LEU A 6 -22.25 1.80 -0.58
CA LEU A 6 -21.53 0.98 0.39
C LEU A 6 -20.03 1.29 0.40
N CYS A 7 -19.38 1.43 -0.78
CA CYS A 7 -17.99 1.84 -0.86
C CYS A 7 -17.75 3.20 -0.17
N SER A 8 -18.64 4.17 -0.39
CA SER A 8 -18.57 5.48 0.27
C SER A 8 -18.64 5.37 1.79
N ARG A 9 -19.56 4.56 2.34
CA ARG A 9 -19.68 4.33 3.79
C ARG A 9 -18.45 3.63 4.39
N LEU A 10 -17.87 2.66 3.68
CA LEU A 10 -16.63 2.01 4.12
C LEU A 10 -15.48 3.01 4.18
N THR A 11 -15.34 3.84 3.15
CA THR A 11 -14.34 4.91 3.09
C THR A 11 -14.54 5.97 4.18
N GLU A 12 -15.79 6.34 4.48
CA GLU A 12 -16.08 7.27 5.57
C GLU A 12 -15.56 6.73 6.91
N LYS A 13 -15.76 5.43 7.18
CA LYS A 13 -15.24 4.78 8.39
C LYS A 13 -13.71 4.76 8.46
N LEU A 14 -13.04 4.56 7.32
CA LEU A 14 -11.57 4.59 7.23
C LEU A 14 -10.99 5.99 7.49
N ASN A 15 -11.76 7.05 7.22
CA ASN A 15 -11.32 8.44 7.34
C ASN A 15 -11.72 9.13 8.64
N LEU A 16 -12.44 8.46 9.54
CA LEU A 16 -12.79 9.04 10.83
C LEU A 16 -11.52 9.40 11.64
N PRO A 17 -11.51 10.54 12.36
CA PRO A 17 -10.39 10.91 13.20
C PRO A 17 -10.37 10.04 14.46
N HIS A 18 -9.48 9.06 14.51
CA HIS A 18 -9.33 8.16 15.66
C HIS A 18 -8.14 8.55 16.55
N GLY A 19 -8.27 8.40 17.87
CA GLY A 19 -7.12 8.36 18.78
C GLY A 19 -6.30 7.07 18.58
N HIS A 20 -5.00 7.04 18.88
CA HIS A 20 -4.14 5.87 18.61
C HIS A 20 -4.63 4.57 19.32
N ARG A 21 -5.12 4.67 20.57
CA ARG A 21 -5.77 3.55 21.28
C ARG A 21 -7.07 3.08 20.61
N LEU A 22 -7.79 4.03 20.02
CA LEU A 22 -9.06 3.78 19.32
C LEU A 22 -8.82 3.11 17.95
N VAL A 23 -7.73 3.47 17.26
CA VAL A 23 -7.29 2.78 16.04
C VAL A 23 -7.05 1.30 16.31
N LEU A 24 -6.28 0.98 17.36
CA LEU A 24 -5.99 -0.41 17.75
C LEU A 24 -7.27 -1.19 18.09
N ALA A 25 -8.21 -0.57 18.81
CA ALA A 25 -9.51 -1.17 19.13
C ALA A 25 -10.39 -1.42 17.89
N HIS A 26 -10.27 -0.58 16.86
CA HIS A 26 -11.02 -0.72 15.60
C HIS A 26 -10.27 -1.45 14.49
N MET A 27 -9.09 -2.01 14.76
CA MET A 27 -8.32 -2.76 13.77
C MET A 27 -9.15 -3.82 13.02
N PRO A 28 -10.01 -4.64 13.69
CA PRO A 28 -10.86 -5.59 12.97
C PRO A 28 -11.81 -4.90 12.00
N LEU A 29 -12.44 -3.79 12.41
CA LEU A 29 -13.37 -3.03 11.57
C LEU A 29 -12.66 -2.41 10.36
N LEU A 30 -11.51 -1.78 10.58
CA LEU A 30 -10.72 -1.18 9.51
C LEU A 30 -10.27 -2.24 8.48
N THR A 31 -9.83 -3.39 8.97
CA THR A 31 -9.45 -4.55 8.14
C THR A 31 -10.63 -5.01 7.28
N VAL A 32 -11.81 -5.23 7.87
CA VAL A 32 -12.98 -5.66 7.08
C VAL A 32 -13.50 -4.57 6.14
N CYS A 33 -13.29 -3.29 6.42
CA CYS A 33 -13.61 -2.22 5.48
C CYS A 33 -12.72 -2.29 4.22
N LEU A 34 -11.41 -2.49 4.41
CA LEU A 34 -10.47 -2.68 3.30
C LEU A 34 -10.78 -3.94 2.49
N GLU A 35 -11.07 -5.05 3.17
CA GLU A 35 -11.53 -6.28 2.52
C GLU A 35 -12.86 -6.10 1.78
N GLY A 36 -13.77 -5.32 2.36
CA GLY A 36 -15.06 -5.01 1.79
C GLY A 36 -14.91 -4.33 0.42
N LEU A 37 -13.98 -3.37 0.29
CA LEU A 37 -13.68 -2.71 -0.98
C LEU A 37 -13.20 -3.70 -2.04
N GLY A 38 -12.27 -4.60 -1.70
CA GLY A 38 -11.79 -5.64 -2.63
C GLY A 38 -12.89 -6.62 -3.03
N LYS A 39 -13.67 -7.13 -2.06
CA LYS A 39 -14.80 -8.04 -2.29
C LYS A 39 -15.89 -7.40 -3.17
N LEU A 40 -16.17 -6.11 -2.96
CA LEU A 40 -17.13 -5.36 -3.75
C LEU A 40 -16.66 -5.17 -5.19
N ALA A 41 -15.39 -4.79 -5.40
CA ALA A 41 -14.81 -4.71 -6.73
C ALA A 41 -14.86 -6.05 -7.47
N HIS A 42 -14.53 -7.15 -6.78
CA HIS A 42 -14.60 -8.49 -7.35
C HIS A 42 -16.02 -8.90 -7.76
N LYS A 43 -17.00 -8.65 -6.88
CA LYS A 43 -18.40 -9.00 -7.12
C LYS A 43 -19.05 -8.11 -8.17
N PHE A 44 -18.64 -6.84 -8.24
CA PHE A 44 -19.18 -5.84 -9.13
C PHE A 44 -18.04 -5.10 -9.86
N PRO A 45 -17.46 -5.69 -10.92
CA PRO A 45 -16.29 -5.13 -11.61
C PRO A 45 -16.46 -3.68 -12.10
N ASN A 46 -17.70 -3.23 -12.37
CA ASN A 46 -18.00 -1.86 -12.76
C ASN A 46 -17.64 -0.80 -11.69
N ILE A 47 -17.51 -1.19 -10.41
CA ILE A 47 -17.08 -0.28 -9.32
C ILE A 47 -15.62 -0.47 -8.92
N ALA A 48 -14.87 -1.28 -9.67
CA ALA A 48 -13.46 -1.54 -9.39
C ALA A 48 -12.63 -0.25 -9.38
N GLY A 49 -12.87 0.66 -10.34
CA GLY A 49 -12.19 1.97 -10.39
C GLY A 49 -12.40 2.80 -9.11
N THR A 50 -13.63 2.84 -8.60
CA THR A 50 -13.96 3.51 -7.32
C THR A 50 -13.19 2.88 -6.15
N SER A 51 -13.18 1.55 -6.08
CA SER A 51 -12.50 0.81 -5.00
C SER A 51 -10.99 0.99 -5.05
N ILE A 52 -10.40 0.97 -6.25
CA ILE A 52 -8.97 1.24 -6.49
C ILE A 52 -8.61 2.64 -5.98
N ASN A 53 -9.44 3.66 -6.28
CA ASN A 53 -9.18 5.02 -5.82
C ASN A 53 -9.20 5.12 -4.29
N TYR A 54 -10.18 4.50 -3.61
CA TYR A 54 -10.23 4.52 -2.14
C TYR A 54 -9.06 3.81 -1.48
N LEU A 55 -8.62 2.68 -2.04
CA LEU A 55 -7.46 1.95 -1.53
C LEU A 55 -6.15 2.71 -1.79
N GLN A 56 -6.02 3.37 -2.95
CA GLN A 56 -4.89 4.26 -3.23
C GLN A 56 -4.85 5.47 -2.30
N ASP A 57 -6.00 6.11 -2.04
CA ASP A 57 -6.06 7.25 -1.13
C ASP A 57 -5.67 6.80 0.28
N PHE A 58 -6.14 5.64 0.73
CA PHE A 58 -5.73 5.07 2.03
C PHE A 58 -4.22 4.85 2.16
N LEU A 59 -3.54 4.42 1.09
CA LEU A 59 -2.12 4.06 1.08
C LEU A 59 -1.17 5.24 0.77
N ILE A 60 -1.53 6.09 -0.21
CA ILE A 60 -0.59 6.99 -0.91
C ILE A 60 -0.90 8.47 -0.63
N ALA A 61 -2.16 8.80 -0.38
CA ALA A 61 -2.57 10.04 0.26
C ALA A 61 -2.95 9.71 1.72
N PRO A 62 -2.01 9.12 2.47
CA PRO A 62 -2.31 8.12 3.49
C PRO A 62 -3.35 8.63 4.46
N SER A 63 -4.32 7.77 4.77
CA SER A 63 -5.35 8.12 5.72
C SER A 63 -4.71 8.62 7.03
N PRO A 64 -5.36 9.54 7.77
CA PRO A 64 -4.84 10.02 9.04
C PRO A 64 -4.52 8.88 10.02
N ILE A 65 -5.21 7.75 9.90
CA ILE A 65 -4.98 6.53 10.69
C ILE A 65 -3.62 5.91 10.37
N LEU A 66 -3.34 5.67 9.09
CA LEU A 66 -2.11 5.01 8.65
C LEU A 66 -0.89 5.86 9.02
N LEU A 67 -0.98 7.18 8.80
CA LEU A 67 0.09 8.12 9.15
C LEU A 67 0.32 8.22 10.67
N LYS A 68 -0.77 8.19 11.47
CA LYS A 68 -0.69 8.26 12.92
C LYS A 68 -0.09 7.01 13.55
N LEU A 69 -0.39 5.83 13.00
CA LEU A 69 0.25 4.58 13.42
C LEU A 69 1.75 4.59 13.13
N HIS A 70 2.14 5.11 11.96
CA HIS A 70 3.54 5.25 11.60
C HIS A 70 4.30 6.20 12.54
N ARG A 71 3.77 7.42 12.76
CA ARG A 71 4.43 8.43 13.61
C ARG A 71 4.61 7.97 15.06
N HIS A 72 3.64 7.24 15.59
CA HIS A 72 3.72 6.70 16.96
C HIS A 72 4.77 5.58 17.09
N HIS A 73 5.16 4.94 15.98
CA HIS A 73 6.31 4.04 15.95
C HIS A 73 7.63 4.81 15.89
N SER A 74 7.73 5.86 15.06
CA SER A 74 8.96 6.67 14.97
C SER A 74 9.30 7.37 16.28
N ASP A 75 8.31 7.82 17.05
CA ASP A 75 8.51 8.43 18.38
C ASP A 75 9.06 7.43 19.42
N PHE A 76 8.82 6.13 19.23
CA PHE A 76 9.37 5.08 20.10
C PHE A 76 10.82 4.72 19.75
N LEU A 77 11.23 4.95 18.49
CA LEU A 77 12.60 4.73 18.00
C LEU A 77 13.51 5.95 18.17
N ALA A 78 12.97 7.12 18.49
CA ALA A 78 13.78 8.25 18.94
C ALA A 78 14.54 7.84 20.21
N PRO A 79 15.87 8.06 20.30
CA PRO A 79 16.67 7.54 21.40
C PRO A 79 16.24 8.22 22.71
N GLN A 80 15.39 7.53 23.47
CA GLN A 80 15.34 7.75 24.91
C GLN A 80 16.69 7.29 25.44
N THR A 81 17.53 8.24 25.81
CA THR A 81 18.81 8.05 26.48
C THR A 81 18.62 7.18 27.72
N THR A 82 18.70 5.86 27.57
CA THR A 82 18.91 4.92 28.66
C THR A 82 19.87 3.86 28.18
N ILE A 83 21.05 3.89 28.79
CA ILE A 83 22.16 2.99 28.60
C ILE A 83 21.72 1.58 29.01
N SER A 84 21.68 0.63 28.09
CA SER A 84 21.95 -0.79 28.38
C SER A 84 22.19 -1.55 27.08
N GLY A 85 23.41 -2.07 26.94
CA GLY A 85 23.80 -2.98 25.88
C GLY A 85 23.07 -4.31 26.04
N GLY A 86 22.36 -4.70 25.00
CA GLY A 86 21.73 -6.00 24.87
C GLY A 86 21.30 -6.14 23.42
N ASP A 87 21.85 -7.15 22.74
CA ASP A 87 21.47 -7.54 21.39
C ASP A 87 20.02 -8.02 21.40
N ALA A 88 19.08 -7.08 21.30
CA ALA A 88 17.66 -7.33 21.35
C ALA A 88 17.11 -7.23 19.93
N THR A 89 16.71 -8.36 19.37
CA THR A 89 15.70 -8.40 18.32
C THR A 89 14.44 -7.72 18.85
N VAL A 90 14.31 -6.42 18.59
CA VAL A 90 13.18 -5.61 19.04
C VAL A 90 11.93 -6.13 18.35
N ALA A 91 11.06 -6.82 19.09
CA ALA A 91 9.75 -7.22 18.59
C ALA A 91 8.99 -5.98 18.09
N PRO A 92 8.32 -6.06 16.92
CA PRO A 92 7.61 -4.91 16.38
C PRO A 92 6.56 -4.42 17.39
N SER A 93 6.53 -3.12 17.63
CA SER A 93 5.53 -2.53 18.52
C SER A 93 4.12 -2.82 17.98
N ALA A 94 3.12 -2.88 18.86
CA ALA A 94 1.73 -3.13 18.46
C ALA A 94 1.23 -2.12 17.40
N THR A 95 1.75 -0.89 17.39
CA THR A 95 1.42 0.13 16.39
C THR A 95 2.09 -0.14 15.04
N GLN A 96 3.32 -0.66 15.03
CA GLN A 96 4.01 -1.06 13.79
C GLN A 96 3.34 -2.29 13.17
N SER A 97 3.03 -3.31 13.98
CA SER A 97 2.29 -4.48 13.51
C SER A 97 0.90 -4.09 12.96
N ALA A 98 0.22 -3.14 13.60
CA ALA A 98 -1.05 -2.61 13.10
C ALA A 98 -0.89 -1.83 11.79
N PHE A 99 0.16 -1.01 11.66
CA PHE A 99 0.49 -0.30 10.44
C PHE A 99 0.72 -1.28 9.27
N ASP A 100 1.62 -2.24 9.46
CA ASP A 100 1.96 -3.23 8.41
C ASP A 100 0.71 -4.04 8.03
N ARG A 101 -0.07 -4.49 9.02
CA ARG A 101 -1.31 -5.23 8.76
C ARG A 101 -2.30 -4.44 7.92
N LEU A 102 -2.54 -3.16 8.23
CA LEU A 102 -3.47 -2.33 7.45
C LEU A 102 -2.93 -2.04 6.04
N ARG A 103 -1.63 -1.76 5.93
CA ARG A 103 -0.96 -1.55 4.64
C ARG A 103 -1.12 -2.79 3.76
N ASP A 104 -0.75 -3.95 4.27
CA ASP A 104 -0.73 -5.20 3.52
C ASP A 104 -2.15 -5.63 3.14
N THR A 105 -3.12 -5.50 4.06
CA THR A 105 -4.54 -5.75 3.76
C THR A 105 -5.05 -4.83 2.64
N ALA A 106 -4.69 -3.56 2.65
CA ALA A 106 -5.10 -2.62 1.61
C ALA A 106 -4.46 -2.96 0.25
N ILE A 107 -3.17 -3.35 0.24
CA ILE A 107 -2.45 -3.75 -0.97
C ILE A 107 -3.04 -5.03 -1.58
N ASP A 108 -3.37 -6.02 -0.76
CA ASP A 108 -3.99 -7.26 -1.21
C ASP A 108 -5.35 -6.99 -1.88
N ASN A 109 -6.17 -6.16 -1.24
CA ASN A 109 -7.48 -5.80 -1.78
C ASN A 109 -7.41 -4.86 -2.99
N LEU A 110 -6.33 -4.07 -3.09
CA LEU A 110 -6.02 -3.30 -4.29
C LEU A 110 -5.72 -4.24 -5.46
N CYS A 111 -4.96 -5.31 -5.24
CA CYS A 111 -4.71 -6.33 -6.25
C CYS A 111 -6.00 -7.01 -6.72
N VAL A 112 -6.90 -7.35 -5.78
CA VAL A 112 -8.23 -7.90 -6.10
C VAL A 112 -9.03 -6.92 -6.96
N ALA A 113 -9.08 -5.64 -6.57
CA ALA A 113 -9.80 -4.62 -7.31
C ALA A 113 -9.21 -4.37 -8.71
N LEU A 114 -7.89 -4.35 -8.85
CA LEU A 114 -7.22 -4.22 -10.15
C LEU A 114 -7.52 -5.40 -11.08
N LYS A 115 -7.49 -6.64 -10.56
CA LYS A 115 -7.89 -7.83 -11.32
C LYS A 115 -9.32 -7.75 -11.81
N ALA A 116 -10.25 -7.30 -10.96
CA ALA A 116 -11.64 -7.11 -11.34
C ALA A 116 -11.79 -5.98 -12.37
N GLY A 117 -11.12 -4.85 -12.19
CA GLY A 117 -11.19 -3.75 -13.14
C GLY A 117 -10.69 -4.13 -14.53
N LEU A 118 -9.64 -4.96 -14.62
CA LEU A 118 -9.13 -5.50 -15.89
C LEU A 118 -10.17 -6.30 -16.69
N THR A 119 -11.20 -6.87 -16.07
CA THR A 119 -12.26 -7.59 -16.81
C THR A 119 -13.23 -6.65 -17.51
N VAL A 120 -13.22 -5.36 -17.17
CA VAL A 120 -14.12 -4.33 -17.72
C VAL A 120 -13.34 -3.30 -18.53
N GLU A 121 -12.19 -2.86 -18.03
CA GLU A 121 -11.35 -1.83 -18.64
C GLU A 121 -9.89 -2.31 -18.77
N PRO A 122 -9.40 -2.57 -19.99
CA PRO A 122 -8.04 -3.07 -20.22
C PRO A 122 -6.92 -2.15 -19.70
N ASN A 123 -7.21 -0.85 -19.59
CA ASN A 123 -6.25 0.17 -19.19
C ASN A 123 -6.23 0.45 -17.68
N THR A 124 -7.03 -0.27 -16.87
CA THR A 124 -7.14 -0.04 -15.42
C THR A 124 -5.77 0.01 -14.72
N VAL A 125 -4.83 -0.85 -15.08
CA VAL A 125 -3.51 -0.88 -14.43
C VAL A 125 -2.62 0.29 -14.86
N LEU A 126 -2.70 0.73 -16.12
CA LEU A 126 -1.99 1.92 -16.59
C LEU A 126 -2.53 3.20 -15.93
N ALA A 127 -3.86 3.27 -15.78
CA ALA A 127 -4.51 4.34 -15.02
C ALA A 127 -4.02 4.32 -13.56
N PHE A 128 -3.99 3.14 -12.92
CA PHE A 128 -3.42 2.96 -11.58
C PHE A 128 -1.98 3.48 -11.47
N ILE A 129 -1.09 3.07 -12.36
CA ILE A 129 0.34 3.48 -12.38
C ILE A 129 0.50 5.00 -12.53
N SER A 130 -0.30 5.60 -13.41
CA SER A 130 -0.29 7.05 -13.63
C SER A 130 -0.78 7.79 -12.38
N SER A 131 -1.83 7.26 -11.75
CA SER A 131 -2.47 7.84 -10.58
C SER A 131 -1.59 7.76 -9.33
N ILE A 132 -0.90 6.64 -9.11
CA ILE A 132 0.00 6.47 -7.96
C ILE A 132 1.22 7.39 -8.08
N SER A 133 1.79 7.52 -9.28
CA SER A 133 2.92 8.43 -9.54
C SER A 133 2.53 9.90 -9.32
N SER A 134 1.33 10.28 -9.76
CA SER A 134 0.82 11.64 -9.59
C SER A 134 0.56 11.97 -8.12
N ARG A 135 -0.05 11.05 -7.37
CA ARG A 135 -0.33 11.25 -5.93
C ARG A 135 0.94 11.31 -5.10
N GLU A 136 1.91 10.43 -5.33
CA GLU A 136 3.18 10.45 -4.61
C GLU A 136 3.92 11.78 -4.85
N LYS A 137 3.96 12.27 -6.10
CA LYS A 137 4.54 13.57 -6.40
C LYS A 137 3.83 14.71 -5.67
N ALA A 138 2.49 14.71 -5.66
CA ALA A 138 1.70 15.69 -4.92
C ALA A 138 1.89 15.60 -3.40
N GLY A 139 2.26 14.43 -2.88
CA GLY A 139 2.57 14.21 -1.47
C GLY A 139 3.84 14.90 -1.01
N LYS A 140 4.85 15.04 -1.89
CA LYS A 140 6.14 15.68 -1.56
C LYS A 140 5.99 17.13 -1.07
N ASP A 141 4.98 17.83 -1.58
CA ASP A 141 4.72 19.23 -1.20
C ASP A 141 3.82 19.36 0.04
N ARG A 142 3.20 18.25 0.49
CA ARG A 142 2.12 18.26 1.50
C ARG A 142 2.49 17.58 2.81
N PHE A 143 3.51 16.71 2.81
CA PHE A 143 3.88 15.88 3.93
C PHE A 143 5.32 16.13 4.37
N THR A 144 5.67 15.69 5.58
CA THR A 144 7.05 15.78 6.08
C THR A 144 7.96 14.79 5.36
N ASP A 145 9.28 15.00 5.37
CA ASP A 145 10.23 14.07 4.75
C ASP A 145 10.08 12.62 5.24
N SER A 146 9.80 12.45 6.55
CA SER A 146 9.53 11.14 7.14
C SER A 146 8.27 10.50 6.55
N ASP A 147 7.18 11.26 6.42
CA ASP A 147 5.94 10.78 5.84
C ASP A 147 6.12 10.45 4.35
N VAL A 148 6.88 11.28 3.61
CA VAL A 148 7.20 11.05 2.20
C VAL A 148 7.99 9.76 2.03
N ALA A 149 8.96 9.47 2.90
CA ALA A 149 9.71 8.22 2.87
C ALA A 149 8.81 6.99 3.04
N VAL A 150 7.82 7.06 3.93
CA VAL A 150 6.83 5.99 4.17
C VAL A 150 5.89 5.81 2.99
N ILE A 151 5.45 6.91 2.39
CA ILE A 151 4.64 6.89 1.19
C ILE A 151 5.44 6.22 0.07
N SER A 152 6.70 6.63 -0.17
CA SER A 152 7.55 6.02 -1.19
C SER A 152 7.81 4.54 -0.94
N HIS A 153 8.03 4.13 0.31
CA HIS A 153 8.10 2.72 0.69
C HIS A 153 6.81 1.98 0.33
N THR A 154 5.65 2.53 0.72
CA THR A 154 4.33 1.94 0.45
C THR A 154 4.06 1.83 -1.05
N VAL A 155 4.45 2.83 -1.84
CA VAL A 155 4.34 2.79 -3.31
C VAL A 155 5.17 1.64 -3.88
N VAL A 156 6.42 1.48 -3.46
CA VAL A 156 7.30 0.40 -3.96
C VAL A 156 6.74 -0.98 -3.63
N VAL A 157 6.31 -1.21 -2.38
CA VAL A 157 5.67 -2.50 -1.99
C VAL A 157 4.38 -2.74 -2.76
N SER A 158 3.55 -1.70 -2.93
CA SER A 158 2.30 -1.82 -3.69
C SER A 158 2.57 -2.21 -5.14
N LEU A 159 3.53 -1.55 -5.80
CA LEU A 159 3.91 -1.86 -7.18
C LEU A 159 4.46 -3.28 -7.30
N GLY A 160 5.36 -3.70 -6.40
CA GLY A 160 5.91 -5.05 -6.37
C GLY A 160 4.83 -6.12 -6.21
N THR A 161 3.94 -5.93 -5.24
CA THR A 161 2.84 -6.86 -4.95
C THR A 161 1.83 -6.92 -6.11
N VAL A 162 1.50 -5.79 -6.73
CA VAL A 162 0.62 -5.75 -7.91
C VAL A 162 1.26 -6.48 -9.09
N ALA A 163 2.57 -6.30 -9.33
CA ALA A 163 3.28 -7.02 -10.38
C ALA A 163 3.26 -8.55 -10.16
N VAL A 164 3.47 -9.00 -8.92
CA VAL A 164 3.34 -10.42 -8.53
C VAL A 164 1.91 -10.92 -8.73
N ALA A 165 0.92 -10.16 -8.28
CA ALA A 165 -0.48 -10.55 -8.36
C ALA A 165 -0.98 -10.65 -9.81
N LEU A 166 -0.42 -9.84 -10.71
CA LEU A 166 -0.76 -9.76 -12.14
C LEU A 166 0.26 -10.48 -13.04
N LYS A 167 0.97 -11.49 -12.51
CA LYS A 167 2.00 -12.27 -13.23
C LYS A 167 1.54 -12.84 -14.58
N ASP A 168 0.25 -13.13 -14.70
CA ASP A 168 -0.36 -13.68 -15.93
C ASP A 168 -0.53 -12.61 -17.03
N SER A 169 -0.29 -11.34 -16.71
CA SER A 169 -0.23 -10.21 -17.66
C SER A 169 1.23 -9.74 -17.83
N PRO A 170 1.98 -10.28 -18.81
CA PRO A 170 3.40 -9.96 -18.99
C PRO A 170 3.62 -8.47 -19.31
N LYS A 171 2.75 -7.87 -20.13
CA LYS A 171 2.82 -6.43 -20.47
C LYS A 171 2.69 -5.54 -19.24
N THR A 172 1.77 -5.88 -18.34
CA THR A 172 1.55 -5.13 -17.09
C THR A 172 2.74 -5.26 -16.15
N THR A 173 3.24 -6.49 -15.97
CA THR A 173 4.40 -6.78 -15.13
C THR A 173 5.65 -6.04 -15.64
N GLU A 174 5.87 -6.05 -16.96
CA GLU A 174 6.97 -5.33 -17.60
C GLU A 174 6.85 -3.81 -17.45
N THR A 175 5.64 -3.27 -17.57
CA THR A 175 5.38 -1.84 -17.36
C THR A 175 5.74 -1.42 -15.94
N ILE A 176 5.26 -2.15 -14.92
CA ILE A 176 5.55 -1.85 -13.52
C ILE A 176 7.07 -1.94 -13.24
N LEU A 177 7.71 -2.97 -13.78
CA LEU A 177 9.15 -3.18 -13.66
C LEU A 177 9.94 -2.00 -14.26
N HIS A 178 9.77 -1.77 -15.56
CA HIS A 178 10.60 -0.84 -16.32
C HIS A 178 10.23 0.62 -16.12
N GLN A 179 8.95 0.94 -16.04
CA GLN A 179 8.47 2.31 -15.98
C GLN A 179 8.29 2.83 -14.55
N CYS A 180 8.29 1.96 -13.53
CA CYS A 180 8.12 2.39 -12.14
C CYS A 180 9.30 2.00 -11.27
N LEU A 181 9.54 0.70 -11.04
CA LEU A 181 10.54 0.26 -10.05
C LEU A 181 11.97 0.63 -10.48
N LEU A 182 12.35 0.33 -11.72
CA LEU A 182 13.71 0.60 -12.19
C LEU A 182 14.02 2.11 -12.28
N GLN A 183 13.02 2.96 -12.56
CA GLN A 183 13.20 4.41 -12.62
C GLN A 183 13.39 5.06 -11.23
N ARG A 184 13.11 4.34 -10.15
CA ARG A 184 13.25 4.84 -8.78
C ARG A 184 14.64 4.65 -8.18
N PHE A 185 15.50 3.87 -8.83
CA PHE A 185 16.88 3.70 -8.36
C PHE A 185 17.61 5.05 -8.35
N CYS A 186 18.25 5.36 -7.23
CA CYS A 186 18.93 6.63 -7.03
C CYS A 186 20.46 6.47 -6.91
N ARG A 187 21.19 7.55 -7.17
CA ARG A 187 22.62 7.69 -6.87
C ARG A 187 22.82 8.99 -6.07
N PRO A 188 23.38 8.95 -4.85
CA PRO A 188 23.90 7.76 -4.15
C PRO A 188 22.80 6.77 -3.71
N PRO A 189 23.14 5.51 -3.41
CA PRO A 189 22.17 4.51 -2.98
C PRO A 189 21.40 4.91 -1.73
N SER A 190 20.13 4.54 -1.67
CA SER A 190 19.18 4.82 -0.60
C SER A 190 18.57 3.52 -0.04
N PRO A 191 17.96 3.53 1.17
CA PRO A 191 17.22 2.38 1.68
C PRO A 191 16.10 1.89 0.75
N LEU A 192 15.53 2.80 -0.05
CA LEU A 192 14.51 2.47 -1.04
C LEU A 192 15.06 1.53 -2.14
N ASP A 193 16.35 1.63 -2.47
CA ASP A 193 16.98 0.76 -3.48
C ASP A 193 17.03 -0.70 -3.01
N THR A 194 17.26 -0.92 -1.70
CA THR A 194 17.23 -2.27 -1.11
C THR A 194 15.84 -2.87 -1.19
N LEU A 195 14.81 -2.07 -0.88
CA LEU A 195 13.42 -2.48 -1.01
C LEU A 195 13.04 -2.76 -2.47
N ILE A 196 13.49 -1.94 -3.42
CA ILE A 196 13.24 -2.18 -4.84
C ILE A 196 13.85 -3.53 -5.23
N VAL A 197 15.09 -3.82 -4.85
CA VAL A 197 15.74 -5.12 -5.14
C VAL A 197 14.96 -6.30 -4.55
N ASP A 198 14.46 -6.18 -3.32
CA ASP A 198 13.61 -7.20 -2.70
C ASP A 198 12.33 -7.45 -3.52
N GLN A 199 11.62 -6.38 -3.91
CA GLN A 199 10.40 -6.49 -4.72
C GLN A 199 10.68 -7.08 -6.11
N LEU A 200 11.83 -6.75 -6.72
CA LEU A 200 12.28 -7.37 -7.97
C LEU A 200 12.52 -8.87 -7.80
N GLY A 201 13.11 -9.29 -6.67
CA GLY A 201 13.30 -10.69 -6.31
C GLY A 201 11.97 -11.45 -6.25
N CYS A 202 10.97 -10.89 -5.55
CA CYS A 202 9.62 -11.47 -5.46
C CYS A 202 8.98 -11.66 -6.84
N ILE A 203 9.07 -10.65 -7.73
CA ILE A 203 8.53 -10.73 -9.10
C ILE A 203 9.23 -11.84 -9.89
N LEU A 204 10.55 -11.95 -9.79
CA LEU A 204 11.33 -12.96 -10.52
C LEU A 204 11.03 -14.39 -10.05
N LEU A 205 10.90 -14.62 -8.75
CA LEU A 205 10.57 -15.94 -8.21
C LEU A 205 9.25 -16.45 -8.77
N VAL A 206 8.23 -15.59 -8.75
CA VAL A 206 6.88 -15.89 -9.23
C VAL A 206 6.84 -16.15 -10.74
N LYS A 207 7.71 -15.51 -11.52
CA LYS A 207 7.83 -15.73 -12.98
C LYS A 207 8.46 -17.09 -13.31
N ASN A 208 9.29 -17.65 -12.43
CA ASN A 208 9.96 -18.93 -12.64
C ASN A 208 9.10 -20.14 -12.24
N ASP A 209 8.12 -19.97 -11.34
CA ASP A 209 7.15 -21.03 -10.98
C ASP A 209 6.21 -21.43 -12.13
N VAL A 210 6.10 -20.64 -13.20
CA VAL A 210 5.23 -20.91 -14.36
C VAL A 210 5.92 -21.79 -15.42
N ARG A 211 7.14 -22.29 -15.17
CA ARG A 211 7.96 -23.02 -16.17
C ARG A 211 8.10 -24.54 -15.95
N TYR A 212 7.25 -25.18 -15.14
CA TYR A 212 7.23 -26.63 -14.98
C TYR A 212 5.85 -27.23 -15.20
#